data_AF-A0A061R1K0-F1
#
_entry.id   AF-A0A061R1K0-F1
#
_cell.length_a   1.000
_cell.length_b   1.000
_cell.length_c   1.000
_cell.angle_alpha   90.00
_cell.angle_beta   90.00
_cell.angle_gamma   90.00
#
_symmetry.space_group_name_H-M   'P 1'
#
loop_
_entity.id
_entity.type
_entity.pdbx_description
1 polymer ?
#
loop_
_entity_poly.entity_id
_entity_poly.type
_entity_poly.pdbx_seq_one_letter_code
_entity_poly.pdbx_strand_id
1 'polypeptide(L)'
;MGAKKRGKKEAKPKIKETEEERQVRLEMEALAAEEENRRREEDARIALRERQLREERYSKINAIKIHNQWRKIMRMAKVEELRKDIEILSQNHEREVDRKDAIIQMLDRDLEDAEEQYQLSLRGHLRVVEGLLDLQYLRMKALQEEFNSDLKALEEEFDTERAEIENAHARQKKDMHDMMAKMEQEFQEAENEARHEFESVREEIKNRNSEEYNVLKIQLESTIEELERHFEHAHQAYLSSTEMRTAAFRQLTKNDAASARIIEKRMRKLVRLQDALAHWRTKIATNSKDWEERNRALRNEKDIMSKHYQALKGTMDRFRSAQADRLKTLSLSSGSAEENLKEKQDLAEQILKLAELCRKMETEQEKVLPFHPTSIPESTDDEQTKGEKSDSATAVDASEVSAGNSAKKPTHSSYGVDEQGRIVEEWDYLNRFFKRYNKVNIDEIAIDKEKDRLGKENEDLRAILKQYLDGVSVNEDVINNPANPLMIVNHRLQHTLKARNRQKGAVASGGQGSGGAGQLVEVNARQGQH
;
A
#
# COMPACT_ATOMS: atom_id res chain seq x y z
N MET A 1 -108.71 -11.40 -76.39
CA MET A 1 -109.05 -11.11 -77.81
C MET A 1 -108.33 -12.15 -78.66
N GLY A 2 -108.91 -12.84 -79.64
CA GLY A 2 -110.26 -12.89 -80.18
C GLY A 2 -110.52 -14.28 -80.78
N ALA A 3 -111.80 -14.63 -80.89
CA ALA A 3 -112.32 -15.90 -81.37
C ALA A 3 -112.51 -15.96 -82.90
N LYS A 4 -112.57 -17.18 -83.46
CA LYS A 4 -113.44 -17.63 -84.59
C LYS A 4 -113.30 -19.17 -84.71
N LYS A 5 -114.35 -19.98 -84.42
CA LYS A 5 -115.42 -20.50 -85.32
C LYS A 5 -114.85 -21.12 -86.61
N ARG A 6 -115.24 -22.29 -87.13
CA ARG A 6 -116.50 -23.06 -87.17
C ARG A 6 -116.21 -24.34 -88.00
N GLY A 7 -116.96 -25.42 -87.82
CA GLY A 7 -117.41 -26.21 -88.98
C GLY A 7 -117.68 -27.68 -88.71
N LYS A 8 -118.77 -28.19 -89.27
CA LYS A 8 -119.44 -29.46 -88.97
C LYS A 8 -119.74 -30.14 -90.31
N LYS A 9 -119.65 -31.48 -90.35
CA LYS A 9 -120.19 -32.44 -91.35
C LYS A 9 -119.60 -32.42 -92.76
N GLU A 10 -119.16 -33.59 -93.22
CA GLU A 10 -119.80 -34.30 -94.34
C GLU A 10 -119.41 -35.79 -94.37
N ALA A 11 -120.35 -36.62 -94.79
CA ALA A 11 -120.23 -38.07 -94.92
C ALA A 11 -120.61 -38.45 -96.35
N LYS A 12 -119.88 -39.43 -96.93
CA LYS A 12 -120.17 -40.34 -98.07
C LYS A 12 -118.95 -40.43 -99.03
N PRO A 13 -118.82 -41.48 -99.86
CA PRO A 13 -119.23 -42.88 -99.70
C PRO A 13 -118.04 -43.86 -99.91
N LYS A 14 -118.19 -45.11 -99.45
CA LYS A 14 -117.27 -46.21 -99.76
C LYS A 14 -117.50 -46.68 -101.21
N ILE A 15 -116.46 -46.57 -102.05
CA ILE A 15 -116.38 -47.23 -103.36
C ILE A 15 -115.63 -48.56 -103.15
N LYS A 16 -116.13 -49.64 -103.74
CA LYS A 16 -115.56 -51.00 -103.64
C LYS A 16 -114.35 -51.10 -104.58
N GLU A 17 -113.15 -51.17 -104.02
CA GLU A 17 -111.91 -51.52 -104.71
C GLU A 17 -111.53 -52.99 -104.41
N THR A 18 -110.96 -53.65 -105.41
CA THR A 18 -110.55 -55.05 -105.50
C THR A 18 -109.47 -55.43 -104.48
N GLU A 19 -109.47 -56.67 -103.99
CA GLU A 19 -108.69 -57.11 -102.82
C GLU A 19 -107.15 -56.96 -102.95
N GLU A 20 -106.63 -56.83 -104.17
CA GLU A 20 -105.19 -56.69 -104.45
C GLU A 20 -104.67 -55.25 -104.26
N GLU A 21 -105.50 -54.22 -104.42
CA GLU A 21 -105.11 -52.81 -104.23
C GLU A 21 -105.13 -52.38 -102.75
N ARG A 22 -105.88 -53.10 -101.90
CA ARG A 22 -105.86 -52.89 -100.45
C ARG A 22 -104.56 -53.34 -99.79
N GLN A 23 -103.94 -54.42 -100.29
CA GLN A 23 -102.70 -54.94 -99.70
C GLN A 23 -101.51 -54.02 -99.95
N VAL A 24 -101.34 -53.53 -101.20
CA VAL A 24 -100.24 -52.60 -101.54
C VAL A 24 -100.38 -51.26 -100.82
N ARG A 25 -101.61 -50.77 -100.63
CA ARG A 25 -101.83 -49.51 -99.92
C ARG A 25 -101.61 -49.65 -98.41
N LEU A 26 -101.96 -50.79 -97.81
CA LEU A 26 -101.64 -51.12 -96.42
C LEU A 26 -100.14 -51.29 -96.20
N GLU A 27 -99.42 -51.89 -97.15
CA GLU A 27 -97.96 -52.02 -97.08
C GLU A 27 -97.25 -50.67 -97.27
N MET A 28 -97.73 -49.83 -98.19
CA MET A 28 -97.20 -48.48 -98.38
C MET A 28 -97.54 -47.54 -97.20
N GLU A 29 -98.70 -47.71 -96.57
CA GLU A 29 -99.09 -46.98 -95.36
C GLU A 29 -98.35 -47.50 -94.12
N ALA A 30 -98.03 -48.79 -94.05
CA ALA A 30 -97.18 -49.37 -93.01
C ALA A 30 -95.71 -48.91 -93.15
N LEU A 31 -95.15 -48.89 -94.37
CA LEU A 31 -93.81 -48.36 -94.63
C LEU A 31 -93.75 -46.84 -94.39
N ALA A 32 -94.79 -46.08 -94.76
CA ALA A 32 -94.87 -44.66 -94.46
C ALA A 32 -95.01 -44.39 -92.95
N ALA A 33 -95.77 -45.23 -92.22
CA ALA A 33 -95.87 -45.15 -90.76
C ALA A 33 -94.56 -45.53 -90.06
N GLU A 34 -93.82 -46.52 -90.58
CA GLU A 34 -92.46 -46.86 -90.12
C GLU A 34 -91.46 -45.75 -90.42
N GLU A 35 -91.49 -45.13 -91.60
CA GLU A 35 -90.65 -43.97 -91.93
C GLU A 35 -90.99 -42.73 -91.09
N GLU A 36 -92.28 -42.46 -90.84
CA GLU A 36 -92.71 -41.39 -89.93
C GLU A 36 -92.28 -41.66 -88.49
N ASN A 37 -92.36 -42.90 -88.02
CA ASN A 37 -91.88 -43.29 -86.69
C ASN A 37 -90.35 -43.17 -86.61
N ARG A 38 -89.62 -43.56 -87.66
CA ARG A 38 -88.16 -43.38 -87.73
C ARG A 38 -87.78 -41.91 -87.73
N ARG A 39 -88.52 -41.05 -88.44
CA ARG A 39 -88.33 -39.59 -88.40
C ARG A 39 -88.63 -39.01 -87.02
N ARG A 40 -89.71 -39.42 -86.36
CA ARG A 40 -90.02 -39.02 -84.98
C ARG A 40 -88.93 -39.47 -84.00
N GLU A 41 -88.38 -40.66 -84.18
CA GLU A 41 -87.26 -41.17 -83.39
C GLU A 41 -85.95 -40.41 -83.66
N GLU A 42 -85.66 -40.07 -84.93
CA GLU A 42 -84.51 -39.26 -85.33
C GLU A 42 -84.64 -37.83 -84.78
N ASP A 43 -85.80 -37.20 -84.88
CA ASP A 43 -86.10 -35.87 -84.33
C ASP A 43 -86.02 -35.88 -82.79
N ALA A 44 -86.51 -36.93 -82.13
CA ALA A 44 -86.38 -37.10 -80.68
C ALA A 44 -84.90 -37.29 -80.25
N ARG A 45 -84.11 -38.02 -81.05
CA ARG A 45 -82.65 -38.17 -80.82
C ARG A 45 -81.91 -36.85 -81.02
N ILE A 46 -82.26 -36.05 -82.03
CA ILE A 46 -81.67 -34.73 -82.27
C ILE A 46 -82.05 -33.78 -81.12
N ALA A 47 -83.32 -33.74 -80.71
CA ALA A 47 -83.77 -32.93 -79.58
C ALA A 47 -83.09 -33.32 -78.25
N LEU A 48 -82.87 -34.62 -78.02
CA LEU A 48 -82.11 -35.10 -76.87
C LEU A 48 -80.65 -34.67 -76.94
N ARG A 49 -80.00 -34.77 -78.11
CA ARG A 49 -78.62 -34.33 -78.33
C ARG A 49 -78.46 -32.82 -78.18
N GLU A 50 -79.41 -32.03 -78.68
CA GLU A 50 -79.44 -30.58 -78.48
C GLU A 50 -79.68 -30.19 -77.02
N ARG A 51 -80.49 -30.97 -76.29
CA ARG A 51 -80.65 -30.78 -74.85
C ARG A 51 -79.37 -31.13 -74.09
N GLN A 52 -78.70 -32.23 -74.42
CA GLN A 52 -77.39 -32.60 -73.87
C GLN A 52 -76.33 -31.53 -74.15
N LEU A 53 -76.22 -31.05 -75.39
CA LEU A 53 -75.28 -29.98 -75.75
C LEU A 53 -75.59 -28.66 -75.03
N ARG A 54 -76.87 -28.34 -74.81
CA ARG A 54 -77.27 -27.18 -73.98
C ARG A 54 -76.88 -27.39 -72.53
N GLU A 55 -77.17 -28.56 -71.95
CA GLU A 55 -76.79 -28.90 -70.58
C GLU A 55 -75.27 -28.90 -70.40
N GLU A 56 -74.49 -29.40 -71.36
CA GLU A 56 -73.02 -29.32 -71.36
C GLU A 56 -72.50 -27.87 -71.44
N ARG A 57 -73.11 -27.04 -72.30
CA ARG A 57 -72.77 -25.60 -72.39
C ARG A 57 -73.11 -24.89 -71.09
N TYR A 58 -74.29 -25.15 -70.52
CA TYR A 58 -74.66 -24.60 -69.21
C TYR A 58 -73.77 -25.13 -68.09
N SER A 59 -73.36 -26.39 -68.14
CA SER A 59 -72.42 -26.97 -67.18
C SER A 59 -71.05 -26.28 -67.26
N LYS A 60 -70.50 -26.08 -68.47
CA LYS A 60 -69.24 -25.33 -68.68
C LYS A 60 -69.34 -23.88 -68.19
N ILE A 61 -70.43 -23.18 -68.55
CA ILE A 61 -70.65 -21.79 -68.12
C ILE A 61 -70.85 -21.71 -66.60
N ASN A 62 -71.60 -22.64 -66.01
CA ASN A 62 -71.82 -22.71 -64.57
C ASN A 62 -70.52 -23.05 -63.83
N ALA A 63 -69.70 -23.96 -64.35
CA ALA A 63 -68.38 -24.26 -63.79
C ALA A 63 -67.47 -23.03 -63.77
N ILE A 64 -67.43 -22.24 -64.85
CA ILE A 64 -66.66 -20.99 -64.91
C ILE A 64 -67.23 -19.96 -63.92
N LYS A 65 -68.56 -19.82 -63.81
CA LYS A 65 -69.20 -18.92 -62.85
C LYS A 65 -68.91 -19.33 -61.41
N ILE A 66 -69.00 -20.62 -61.09
CA ILE A 66 -68.67 -21.20 -59.79
C ILE A 66 -67.19 -20.97 -59.49
N HIS A 67 -66.28 -21.24 -60.43
CA HIS A 67 -64.85 -20.99 -60.24
C HIS A 67 -64.53 -19.50 -60.05
N ASN A 68 -65.23 -18.60 -60.76
CA ASN A 68 -65.12 -17.16 -60.53
C ASN A 68 -65.60 -16.74 -59.15
N GLN A 69 -66.73 -17.28 -58.70
CA GLN A 69 -67.25 -17.04 -57.35
C GLN A 69 -66.30 -17.61 -56.29
N TRP A 70 -65.78 -18.83 -56.45
CA TRP A 70 -64.78 -19.41 -55.57
C TRP A 70 -63.49 -18.60 -55.53
N ARG A 71 -62.98 -18.12 -56.67
CA ARG A 71 -61.82 -17.21 -56.69
C ARG A 71 -62.08 -15.89 -55.97
N LYS A 72 -63.32 -15.39 -56.02
CA LYS A 72 -63.70 -14.20 -55.23
C LYS A 72 -63.69 -14.52 -53.74
N ILE A 73 -64.33 -15.62 -53.33
CA ILE A 73 -64.37 -16.07 -51.93
C ILE A 73 -62.96 -16.34 -51.40
N MET A 74 -62.13 -17.09 -52.12
CA MET A 74 -60.75 -17.40 -51.74
C MET A 74 -59.88 -16.14 -51.65
N ARG A 75 -60.05 -15.16 -52.55
CA ARG A 75 -59.34 -13.88 -52.43
C ARG A 75 -59.80 -13.09 -51.21
N MET A 76 -61.09 -13.04 -50.93
CA MET A 76 -61.59 -12.38 -49.72
C MET A 76 -61.04 -13.03 -48.45
N ALA A 77 -61.10 -14.37 -48.38
CA ALA A 77 -60.54 -15.13 -47.26
C ALA A 77 -59.03 -14.91 -47.11
N LYS A 78 -58.26 -14.90 -48.21
CA LYS A 78 -56.82 -14.63 -48.14
C LYS A 78 -56.51 -13.18 -47.76
N VAL A 79 -57.30 -12.21 -48.20
CA VAL A 79 -57.15 -10.80 -47.79
C VAL A 79 -57.45 -10.65 -46.29
N GLU A 80 -58.45 -11.35 -45.76
CA GLU A 80 -58.76 -11.36 -44.33
C GLU A 80 -57.65 -12.03 -43.51
N GLU A 81 -57.10 -13.16 -43.98
CA GLU A 81 -55.94 -13.81 -43.37
C GLU A 81 -54.72 -12.88 -43.34
N LEU A 82 -54.36 -12.27 -44.49
CA LEU A 82 -53.22 -11.35 -44.56
C LEU A 82 -53.41 -10.10 -43.69
N ARG A 83 -54.65 -9.61 -43.54
CA ARG A 83 -54.92 -8.49 -42.61
C ARG A 83 -54.65 -8.87 -41.16
N LYS A 84 -55.06 -10.08 -40.75
CA LYS A 84 -54.76 -10.62 -39.42
C LYS A 84 -53.26 -10.82 -39.22
N ASP A 85 -52.56 -11.32 -40.24
CA ASP A 85 -51.11 -11.50 -40.18
C ASP A 85 -50.38 -10.15 -40.04
N ILE A 86 -50.80 -9.12 -40.80
CA ILE A 86 -50.28 -7.75 -40.67
C ILE A 86 -50.56 -7.19 -39.28
N GLU A 87 -51.75 -7.42 -38.72
CA GLU A 87 -52.09 -6.98 -37.37
C GLU A 87 -51.21 -7.65 -36.32
N ILE A 88 -51.02 -8.98 -36.40
CA ILE A 88 -50.11 -9.72 -35.50
C ILE A 88 -48.68 -9.21 -35.65
N LEU A 89 -48.19 -8.99 -36.87
CA LEU A 89 -46.87 -8.43 -37.13
C LEU A 89 -46.73 -7.02 -36.54
N SER A 90 -47.74 -6.16 -36.67
CA SER A 90 -47.73 -4.81 -36.10
C SER A 90 -47.69 -4.84 -34.57
N GLN A 91 -48.48 -5.69 -33.92
CA GLN A 91 -48.46 -5.86 -32.46
C GLN A 91 -47.12 -6.42 -31.98
N ASN A 92 -46.53 -7.36 -32.72
CA ASN A 92 -45.20 -7.87 -32.38
C ASN A 92 -44.14 -6.78 -32.52
N HIS A 93 -44.22 -5.96 -33.56
CA HIS A 93 -43.31 -4.85 -33.76
C HIS A 93 -43.44 -3.79 -32.65
N GLU A 94 -44.66 -3.40 -32.27
CA GLU A 94 -44.90 -2.49 -31.13
C GLU A 94 -44.27 -3.03 -29.84
N ARG A 95 -44.48 -4.32 -29.53
CA ARG A 95 -43.84 -4.96 -28.36
C ARG A 95 -42.31 -5.00 -28.43
N GLU A 96 -41.73 -5.06 -29.62
CA GLU A 96 -40.28 -4.97 -29.80
C GLU A 96 -39.77 -3.55 -29.62
N VAL A 97 -40.53 -2.56 -30.10
CA VAL A 97 -40.24 -1.13 -29.88
C VAL A 97 -40.30 -0.82 -28.40
N ASP A 98 -41.38 -1.19 -27.69
CA ASP A 98 -41.52 -0.97 -26.25
C ASP A 98 -40.36 -1.60 -25.46
N ARG A 99 -39.93 -2.81 -25.84
CA ARG A 99 -38.78 -3.48 -25.22
C ARG A 99 -37.47 -2.74 -25.48
N LYS A 100 -37.26 -2.25 -26.70
CA LYS A 100 -36.07 -1.46 -27.05
C LYS A 100 -36.08 -0.12 -26.35
N ASP A 101 -37.22 0.56 -26.26
CA ASP A 101 -37.37 1.83 -25.56
C ASP A 101 -37.13 1.66 -24.06
N ALA A 102 -37.59 0.56 -23.45
CA ALA A 102 -37.26 0.22 -22.07
C ALA A 102 -35.76 0.00 -21.86
N ILE A 103 -35.08 -0.69 -22.80
CA ILE A 103 -33.62 -0.86 -22.75
C ILE A 103 -32.91 0.48 -22.89
N ILE A 104 -33.33 1.35 -23.81
CA ILE A 104 -32.76 2.69 -23.98
C ILE A 104 -32.90 3.50 -22.68
N GLN A 105 -34.07 3.50 -22.05
CA GLN A 105 -34.28 4.20 -20.77
C GLN A 105 -33.42 3.64 -19.63
N MET A 106 -33.19 2.32 -19.59
CA MET A 106 -32.25 1.75 -18.62
C MET A 106 -30.83 2.18 -18.91
N LEU A 107 -30.38 2.13 -20.16
CA LEU A 107 -29.05 2.57 -20.57
C LEU A 107 -28.82 4.07 -20.31
N ASP A 108 -29.81 4.92 -20.51
CA ASP A 108 -29.72 6.34 -20.21
C ASP A 108 -29.52 6.58 -18.70
N ARG A 109 -30.24 5.84 -17.84
CA ARG A 109 -30.03 5.89 -16.39
C ARG A 109 -28.65 5.36 -16.00
N ASP A 110 -28.22 4.25 -16.57
CA ASP A 110 -26.89 3.68 -16.31
C ASP A 110 -25.77 4.66 -16.71
N LEU A 111 -25.98 5.45 -17.78
CA LEU A 111 -25.06 6.52 -18.20
C LEU A 111 -25.05 7.69 -17.20
N GLU A 112 -26.21 8.14 -16.73
CA GLU A 112 -26.32 9.17 -15.70
C GLU A 112 -25.63 8.74 -14.40
N ASP A 113 -25.91 7.52 -13.93
CA ASP A 113 -25.28 6.94 -12.73
C ASP A 113 -23.76 6.83 -12.88
N ALA A 114 -23.27 6.41 -14.06
CA ALA A 114 -21.84 6.34 -14.34
C ALA A 114 -21.18 7.73 -14.37
N GLU A 115 -21.87 8.74 -14.90
CA GLU A 115 -21.38 10.12 -14.89
C GLU A 115 -21.31 10.68 -13.46
N GLU A 116 -22.34 10.47 -12.64
CA GLU A 116 -22.35 10.89 -11.24
C GLU A 116 -21.20 10.22 -10.45
N GLN A 117 -21.01 8.92 -10.65
CA GLN A 117 -19.90 8.17 -10.05
C GLN A 117 -18.54 8.74 -10.48
N TYR A 118 -18.36 9.06 -11.77
CA TYR A 118 -17.15 9.70 -12.26
C TYR A 118 -16.91 11.06 -11.63
N GLN A 119 -17.95 11.91 -11.56
CA GLN A 119 -17.83 13.23 -10.95
C GLN A 119 -17.52 13.16 -9.44
N LEU A 120 -18.12 12.22 -8.71
CA LEU A 120 -17.81 11.95 -7.31
C LEU A 120 -16.37 11.49 -7.12
N SER A 121 -15.91 10.55 -7.96
CA SER A 121 -14.52 10.09 -7.98
C SER A 121 -13.54 11.24 -8.27
N LEU A 122 -13.86 12.11 -9.23
CA LEU A 122 -13.04 13.26 -9.60
C LEU A 122 -12.96 14.28 -8.47
N ARG A 123 -14.10 14.70 -7.89
CA ARG A 123 -14.12 15.57 -6.70
C ARG A 123 -13.31 14.97 -5.57
N GLY A 124 -13.38 13.65 -5.45
CA GLY A 124 -12.60 12.91 -4.50
C GLY A 124 -11.10 13.00 -4.71
N HIS A 125 -10.66 12.63 -5.91
CA HIS A 125 -9.26 12.73 -6.30
C HIS A 125 -8.74 14.16 -6.10
N LEU A 126 -9.52 15.18 -6.45
CA LEU A 126 -9.15 16.58 -6.25
C LEU A 126 -8.92 16.92 -4.77
N ARG A 127 -9.79 16.49 -3.85
CA ARG A 127 -9.58 16.66 -2.40
C ARG A 127 -8.30 15.98 -1.90
N VAL A 128 -7.99 14.79 -2.42
CA VAL A 128 -6.75 14.09 -2.07
C VAL A 128 -5.52 14.85 -2.60
N VAL A 129 -5.60 15.38 -3.81
CA VAL A 129 -4.55 16.21 -4.40
C VAL A 129 -4.38 17.52 -3.62
N GLU A 130 -5.48 18.17 -3.20
CA GLU A 130 -5.46 19.34 -2.32
C GLU A 130 -4.77 19.03 -0.99
N GLY A 131 -5.14 17.92 -0.33
CA GLY A 131 -4.48 17.48 0.90
C GLY A 131 -2.99 17.17 0.71
N LEU A 132 -2.60 16.61 -0.45
CA LEU A 132 -1.19 16.40 -0.78
C LEU A 132 -0.46 17.73 -1.00
N LEU A 133 -1.08 18.68 -1.69
CA LEU A 133 -0.53 20.02 -1.89
C LEU A 133 -0.32 20.72 -0.55
N ASP A 134 -1.30 20.68 0.35
CA ASP A 134 -1.20 21.25 1.70
C ASP A 134 -0.06 20.63 2.50
N LEU A 135 0.09 19.31 2.44
CA LEU A 135 1.22 18.61 3.07
C LEU A 135 2.56 19.08 2.49
N GLN A 136 2.66 19.24 1.16
CA GLN A 136 3.86 19.76 0.53
C GLN A 136 4.13 21.22 0.89
N TYR A 137 3.10 22.07 0.98
CA TYR A 137 3.24 23.45 1.43
C TYR A 137 3.75 23.53 2.87
N LEU A 138 3.20 22.72 3.78
CA LEU A 138 3.67 22.63 5.16
C LEU A 138 5.11 22.16 5.23
N ARG A 139 5.48 21.13 4.47
CA ARG A 139 6.86 20.64 4.40
C ARG A 139 7.82 21.72 3.88
N MET A 140 7.45 22.40 2.80
CA MET A 140 8.28 23.45 2.19
C MET A 140 8.42 24.66 3.14
N LYS A 141 7.34 25.02 3.84
CA LYS A 141 7.35 26.07 4.86
C LYS A 141 8.26 25.70 6.04
N ALA A 142 8.14 24.48 6.58
CA ALA A 142 8.99 24.01 7.67
C ALA A 142 10.48 24.01 7.26
N LEU A 143 10.78 23.51 6.05
CA LEU A 143 12.13 23.54 5.50
C LEU A 143 12.66 24.98 5.36
N GLN A 144 11.83 25.91 4.90
CA GLN A 144 12.20 27.32 4.81
C GLN A 144 12.43 27.95 6.19
N GLU A 145 11.63 27.60 7.19
CA GLU A 145 11.81 28.07 8.57
C GLU A 145 13.10 27.53 9.18
N GLU A 146 13.41 26.24 8.99
CA GLU A 146 14.68 25.62 9.38
C GLU A 146 15.86 26.30 8.70
N PHE A 147 15.82 26.47 7.37
CA PHE A 147 16.88 27.18 6.63
C PHE A 147 17.08 28.61 7.13
N ASN A 148 16.00 29.35 7.40
CA ASN A 148 16.09 30.71 7.91
C ASN A 148 16.64 30.73 9.35
N SER A 149 16.31 29.73 10.17
CA SER A 149 16.85 29.59 11.53
C SER A 149 18.34 29.30 11.48
N ASP A 150 18.77 28.35 10.66
CA ASP A 150 20.18 27.99 10.48
C ASP A 150 20.99 29.16 9.94
N LEU A 151 20.43 29.91 8.98
CA LEU A 151 21.07 31.09 8.41
C LEU A 151 21.26 32.18 9.47
N LYS A 152 20.26 32.42 10.32
CA LYS A 152 20.38 33.38 11.44
C LYS A 152 21.39 32.92 12.48
N ALA A 153 21.37 31.64 12.86
CA ALA A 153 22.35 31.10 13.80
C ALA A 153 23.78 31.28 13.26
N LEU A 154 23.99 31.00 11.97
CA LEU A 154 25.28 31.19 11.33
C LEU A 154 25.69 32.67 11.24
N GLU A 155 24.76 33.57 10.92
CA GLU A 155 25.00 35.02 10.96
C GLU A 155 25.41 35.49 12.36
N GLU A 156 24.70 35.04 13.41
CA GLU A 156 25.02 35.35 14.80
C GLU A 156 26.39 34.79 15.21
N GLU A 157 26.73 33.55 14.83
CA GLU A 157 28.05 32.97 15.06
C GLU A 157 29.15 33.82 14.41
N PHE A 158 29.02 34.17 13.13
CA PHE A 158 29.99 35.02 12.45
C PHE A 158 30.11 36.42 13.05
N ASP A 159 29.01 37.02 13.48
CA ASP A 159 29.03 38.34 14.12
C ASP A 159 29.71 38.26 15.50
N THR A 160 29.48 37.20 16.27
CA THR A 160 30.19 36.97 17.54
C THR A 160 31.68 36.75 17.34
N GLU A 161 32.08 35.88 16.41
CA GLU A 161 33.49 35.65 16.07
C GLU A 161 34.16 36.95 15.60
N ARG A 162 33.48 37.71 14.74
CA ARG A 162 33.96 39.01 14.28
C ARG A 162 34.16 39.97 15.44
N ALA A 163 33.19 40.09 16.34
CA ALA A 163 33.29 40.96 17.51
C ALA A 163 34.44 40.52 18.43
N GLU A 164 34.66 39.21 18.62
CA GLU A 164 35.79 38.68 19.39
C GLU A 164 37.13 39.04 18.76
N ILE A 165 37.27 38.88 17.44
CA ILE A 165 38.49 39.24 16.70
C ILE A 165 38.76 40.74 16.78
N GLU A 166 37.73 41.57 16.54
CA GLU A 166 37.85 43.04 16.62
C GLU A 166 38.25 43.48 18.04
N ASN A 167 37.65 42.89 19.07
CA ASN A 167 37.97 43.17 20.47
C ASN A 167 39.38 42.69 20.85
N ALA A 168 39.79 41.51 20.42
CA ALA A 168 41.13 40.98 20.66
C ALA A 168 42.19 41.87 19.99
N HIS A 169 41.97 42.26 18.73
CA HIS A 169 42.84 43.18 18.02
C HIS A 169 42.88 44.56 18.68
N ALA A 170 41.75 45.10 19.14
CA ALA A 170 41.71 46.36 19.88
C ALA A 170 42.51 46.31 21.19
N ARG A 171 42.42 45.19 21.95
CA ARG A 171 43.21 44.96 23.16
C ARG A 171 44.70 44.89 22.85
N GLN A 172 45.10 44.07 21.88
CA GLN A 172 46.50 43.97 21.45
C GLN A 172 47.05 45.32 20.99
N LYS A 173 46.26 46.07 20.22
CA LYS A 173 46.64 47.42 19.79
C LYS A 173 46.85 48.32 21.01
N LYS A 174 45.93 48.32 21.97
CA LYS A 174 46.06 49.10 23.21
C LYS A 174 47.32 48.70 23.99
N ASP A 175 47.55 47.42 24.20
CA ASP A 175 48.73 46.93 24.94
C ASP A 175 50.03 47.36 24.26
N MET A 176 50.08 47.32 22.91
CA MET A 176 51.22 47.85 22.15
C MET A 176 51.39 49.36 22.33
N HIS A 177 50.31 50.13 22.34
CA HIS A 177 50.37 51.58 22.60
C HIS A 177 50.84 51.88 24.03
N ASP A 178 50.35 51.12 25.02
CA ASP A 178 50.73 51.27 26.43
C ASP A 178 52.21 50.89 26.64
N MET A 179 52.72 49.85 25.97
CA MET A 179 54.15 49.51 25.97
C MET A 179 55.00 50.59 25.32
N MET A 180 54.58 51.13 24.16
CA MET A 180 55.27 52.26 23.53
C MET A 180 55.30 53.49 24.44
N ALA A 181 54.18 53.80 25.11
CA ALA A 181 54.10 54.93 26.04
C ALA A 181 55.01 54.73 27.27
N LYS A 182 55.06 53.53 27.84
CA LYS A 182 55.98 53.20 28.95
C LYS A 182 57.43 53.27 28.52
N MET A 183 57.78 52.74 27.35
CA MET A 183 59.14 52.78 26.82
C MET A 183 59.59 54.22 26.56
N GLU A 184 58.70 55.07 26.02
CA GLU A 184 58.97 56.49 25.83
C GLU A 184 59.16 57.21 27.18
N GLN A 185 58.33 56.90 28.18
CA GLN A 185 58.47 57.44 29.53
C GLN A 185 59.80 57.04 30.17
N GLU A 186 60.17 55.75 30.11
CA GLU A 186 61.46 55.26 30.64
C GLU A 186 62.64 55.93 29.93
N PHE A 187 62.55 56.14 28.62
CA PHE A 187 63.58 56.85 27.86
C PHE A 187 63.71 58.31 28.29
N GLN A 188 62.58 59.00 28.49
CA GLN A 188 62.56 60.38 28.98
C GLN A 188 63.09 60.48 30.42
N GLU A 189 62.73 59.55 31.30
CA GLU A 189 63.25 59.47 32.67
C GLU A 189 64.76 59.26 32.69
N ALA A 190 65.28 58.33 31.88
CA ALA A 190 66.71 58.09 31.73
C ALA A 190 67.44 59.31 31.15
N GLU A 191 66.85 60.01 30.17
CA GLU A 191 67.42 61.25 29.63
C GLU A 191 67.46 62.35 30.70
N ASN A 192 66.40 62.49 31.50
CA ASN A 192 66.34 63.45 32.60
C ASN A 192 67.33 63.11 33.72
N GLU A 193 67.47 61.84 34.09
CA GLU A 193 68.45 61.39 35.07
C GLU A 193 69.87 61.68 34.59
N ALA A 194 70.21 61.34 33.34
CA ALA A 194 71.51 61.67 32.75
C ALA A 194 71.78 63.19 32.72
N ARG A 195 70.76 64.01 32.44
CA ARG A 195 70.86 65.48 32.52
C ARG A 195 71.10 65.96 33.95
N HIS A 196 70.38 65.42 34.93
CA HIS A 196 70.56 65.76 36.35
C HIS A 196 71.91 65.31 36.90
N GLU A 197 72.37 64.11 36.56
CA GLU A 197 73.72 63.64 36.89
C GLU A 197 74.78 64.57 36.31
N PHE A 198 74.66 64.96 35.04
CA PHE A 198 75.56 65.91 34.41
C PHE A 198 75.58 67.26 35.14
N GLU A 199 74.41 67.80 35.50
CA GLU A 199 74.31 69.04 36.29
C GLU A 199 74.92 68.92 37.69
N SER A 200 74.69 67.78 38.36
CA SER A 200 75.26 67.49 39.69
C SER A 200 76.78 67.44 39.64
N VAL A 201 77.35 66.65 38.72
CA VAL A 201 78.81 66.57 38.52
C VAL A 201 79.39 67.94 38.20
N ARG A 202 78.67 68.75 37.41
CA ARG A 202 79.10 70.13 37.10
C ARG A 202 79.17 71.02 38.35
N GLU A 203 78.16 70.98 39.22
CA GLU A 203 78.17 71.74 40.48
C GLU A 203 79.18 71.18 41.48
N GLU A 204 79.38 69.86 41.55
CA GLU A 204 80.43 69.24 42.37
C GLU A 204 81.83 69.71 41.96
N ILE A 205 82.14 69.74 40.66
CA ILE A 205 83.41 70.26 40.15
C ILE A 205 83.59 71.72 40.53
N LYS A 206 82.54 72.53 40.40
CA LYS A 206 82.55 73.95 40.77
C LYS A 206 82.78 74.15 42.27
N ASN A 207 82.11 73.36 43.12
CA ASN A 207 82.30 73.39 44.57
C ASN A 207 83.72 72.96 44.94
N ARG A 208 84.21 71.86 44.37
CA ARG A 208 85.58 71.39 44.57
C ARG A 208 86.61 72.46 44.21
N ASN A 209 86.45 73.13 43.06
CA ASN A 209 87.34 74.23 42.69
C ASN A 209 87.28 75.40 43.69
N SER A 210 86.10 75.70 44.25
CA SER A 210 85.95 76.71 45.29
C SER A 210 86.59 76.31 46.63
N GLU A 211 86.54 75.02 46.98
CA GLU A 211 87.20 74.46 48.16
C GLU A 211 88.71 74.47 48.00
N GLU A 212 89.23 74.02 46.84
CA GLU A 212 90.66 74.05 46.51
C GLU A 212 91.20 75.49 46.56
N TYR A 213 90.43 76.47 46.08
CA TYR A 213 90.74 77.89 46.23
C TYR A 213 90.82 78.33 47.70
N ASN A 214 89.82 77.95 48.52
CA ASN A 214 89.80 78.29 49.95
C ASN A 214 90.94 77.62 50.74
N VAL A 215 91.27 76.36 50.43
CA VAL A 215 92.39 75.66 51.04
C VAL A 215 93.71 76.34 50.70
N LEU A 216 93.92 76.70 49.43
CA LEU A 216 95.11 77.43 49.01
C LEU A 216 95.22 78.80 49.72
N LYS A 217 94.09 79.49 49.91
CA LYS A 217 94.02 80.73 50.70
C LYS A 217 94.49 80.50 52.14
N ILE A 218 93.98 79.47 52.82
CA ILE A 218 94.37 79.13 54.20
C ILE A 218 95.86 78.74 54.29
N GLN A 219 96.37 77.98 53.31
CA GLN A 219 97.79 77.61 53.27
C GLN A 219 98.69 78.83 53.16
N LEU A 220 98.34 79.78 52.29
CA LEU A 220 99.08 81.04 52.15
C LEU A 220 99.04 81.86 53.45
N GLU A 221 97.88 81.94 54.12
CA GLU A 221 97.75 82.57 55.45
C GLU A 221 98.62 81.86 56.52
N SER A 222 98.68 80.53 56.53
CA SER A 222 99.50 79.75 57.46
C SER A 222 101.01 79.94 57.25
N THR A 223 101.46 80.04 55.99
CA THR A 223 102.89 80.30 55.71
C THR A 223 103.34 81.67 56.20
N ILE A 224 102.42 82.64 56.27
CA ILE A 224 102.69 83.96 56.85
C ILE A 224 102.90 83.82 58.37
N GLU A 225 102.07 83.06 59.08
CA GLU A 225 102.23 82.81 60.52
C GLU A 225 103.51 82.02 60.87
N GLU A 226 103.94 81.08 60.03
CA GLU A 226 105.17 80.30 60.27
C GLU A 226 106.43 81.18 60.21
N LEU A 227 106.46 82.17 59.30
CA LEU A 227 107.53 83.15 59.24
C LEU A 227 107.60 84.00 60.50
N GLU A 228 106.47 84.26 61.16
CA GLU A 228 106.42 84.95 62.46
C GLU A 228 106.97 84.08 63.60
N ARG A 229 106.64 82.78 63.64
CA ARG A 229 107.15 81.82 64.65
C ARG A 229 108.66 81.55 64.55
N HIS A 230 109.24 81.63 63.35
CA HIS A 230 110.68 81.48 63.16
C HIS A 230 111.51 82.55 63.90
N PHE A 231 110.95 83.75 64.10
CA PHE A 231 111.59 84.80 64.91
C PHE A 231 111.61 84.46 66.42
N GLU A 232 110.61 83.72 66.92
CA GLU A 232 110.52 83.32 68.32
C GLU A 232 111.39 82.08 68.65
N HIS A 233 111.58 81.19 67.68
CA HIS A 233 112.26 79.91 67.90
C HIS A 233 113.77 80.01 68.17
N ALA A 234 114.44 81.05 67.68
CA ALA A 234 115.86 81.29 67.98
C ALA A 234 116.12 81.52 69.49
N HIS A 235 115.10 81.92 70.25
CA HIS A 235 115.17 82.17 71.68
C HIS A 235 115.08 80.90 72.53
N GLN A 236 114.42 79.84 72.03
CA GLN A 236 114.19 78.60 72.77
C GLN A 236 115.33 77.57 72.67
N ALA A 237 116.24 77.72 71.71
CA ALA A 237 117.35 76.78 71.46
C ALA A 237 118.37 76.66 72.61
N TYR A 238 118.34 77.54 73.61
CA TYR A 238 119.25 77.51 74.76
C TYR A 238 118.83 76.52 75.86
N LEU A 239 117.58 76.02 75.84
CA LEU A 239 117.01 75.25 76.95
C LEU A 239 116.90 73.73 76.71
N SER A 240 117.16 73.22 75.50
CA SER A 240 116.79 71.84 75.11
C SER A 240 117.89 70.77 75.28
N SER A 241 118.94 71.01 76.07
CA SER A 241 119.95 69.98 76.36
C SER A 241 119.43 68.81 77.23
N THR A 242 118.14 68.83 77.61
CA THR A 242 117.51 67.89 78.55
C THR A 242 116.73 66.74 77.85
N GLU A 243 116.67 66.69 76.52
CA GLU A 243 115.74 65.82 75.75
C GLU A 243 116.16 64.36 75.49
N MET A 244 117.37 63.91 75.86
CA MET A 244 117.82 62.55 75.48
C MET A 244 117.01 61.40 76.10
N ARG A 245 116.35 61.61 77.24
CA ARG A 245 115.64 60.53 77.97
C ARG A 245 114.23 60.23 77.40
N THR A 246 113.67 61.12 76.58
CA THR A 246 112.36 60.97 75.92
C THR A 246 112.37 60.12 74.64
N ALA A 247 113.54 59.83 74.07
CA ALA A 247 113.65 59.11 72.79
C ALA A 247 113.37 57.60 72.89
N ALA A 248 113.76 56.95 74.00
CA ALA A 248 113.65 55.49 74.15
C ALA A 248 112.20 54.98 74.32
N PHE A 249 111.34 55.74 75.00
CA PHE A 249 109.93 55.37 75.23
C PHE A 249 109.09 55.44 73.94
N ARG A 250 109.40 56.39 73.04
CA ARG A 250 108.68 56.57 71.77
C ARG A 250 108.84 55.38 70.81
N GLN A 251 109.93 54.62 70.90
CA GLN A 251 110.22 53.48 70.02
C GLN A 251 109.30 52.28 70.33
N LEU A 252 109.06 51.98 71.62
CA LEU A 252 108.20 50.86 72.02
C LEU A 252 106.72 51.10 71.70
N THR A 253 106.20 52.32 71.92
CA THR A 253 104.82 52.68 71.57
C THR A 253 104.49 52.57 70.07
N LYS A 254 105.50 52.73 69.18
CA LYS A 254 105.30 52.59 67.72
C LYS A 254 105.08 51.14 67.30
N ASN A 255 105.73 50.19 67.97
CA ASN A 255 105.63 48.77 67.62
C ASN A 255 104.29 48.15 68.07
N ASP A 256 103.76 48.56 69.22
CA ASP A 256 102.42 48.14 69.67
C ASP A 256 101.31 48.73 68.79
N ALA A 257 101.43 49.99 68.38
CA ALA A 257 100.48 50.62 67.45
C ALA A 257 100.48 49.94 66.06
N ALA A 258 101.64 49.46 65.59
CA ALA A 258 101.74 48.74 64.32
C ALA A 258 101.03 47.37 64.37
N SER A 259 101.21 46.64 65.47
CA SER A 259 100.60 45.31 65.68
C SER A 259 99.08 45.41 65.84
N ALA A 260 98.59 46.42 66.58
CA ALA A 260 97.16 46.69 66.73
C ALA A 260 96.44 46.96 65.39
N ARG A 261 97.06 47.74 64.50
CA ARG A 261 96.52 48.03 63.15
C ARG A 261 96.43 46.78 62.27
N ILE A 262 97.38 45.84 62.40
CA ILE A 262 97.37 44.59 61.63
C ILE A 262 96.23 43.68 62.11
N ILE A 263 96.02 43.58 63.43
CA ILE A 263 94.92 42.82 64.03
C ILE A 263 93.57 43.40 63.58
N GLU A 264 93.41 44.72 63.61
CA GLU A 264 92.19 45.41 63.19
C GLU A 264 91.86 45.18 61.70
N LYS A 265 92.87 45.22 60.82
CA LYS A 265 92.71 44.89 59.39
C LYS A 265 92.28 43.44 59.17
N ARG A 266 92.87 42.50 59.92
CA ARG A 266 92.49 41.07 59.86
C ARG A 266 91.08 40.84 60.39
N MET A 267 90.69 41.50 61.49
CA MET A 267 89.34 41.42 62.06
C MET A 267 88.28 41.95 61.08
N ARG A 268 88.52 43.11 60.46
CA ARG A 268 87.63 43.66 59.42
C ARG A 268 87.50 42.72 58.21
N LYS A 269 88.59 42.08 57.79
CA LYS A 269 88.54 41.07 56.70
C LYS A 269 87.73 39.84 57.10
N LEU A 270 87.84 39.40 58.36
CA LEU A 270 87.11 38.25 58.89
C LEU A 270 85.60 38.55 58.95
N VAL A 271 85.21 39.73 59.44
CA VAL A 271 83.80 40.18 59.44
C VAL A 271 83.22 40.21 58.03
N ARG A 272 83.91 40.82 57.04
CA ARG A 272 83.43 40.86 55.65
C ARG A 272 83.27 39.46 55.04
N LEU A 273 84.20 38.55 55.33
CA LEU A 273 84.10 37.16 54.85
C LEU A 273 82.93 36.44 55.52
N GLN A 274 82.67 36.69 56.80
CA GLN A 274 81.54 36.12 57.52
C GLN A 274 80.20 36.65 56.99
N ASP A 275 80.09 37.95 56.70
CA ASP A 275 78.90 38.56 56.09
C ASP A 275 78.65 38.03 54.68
N ALA A 276 79.71 37.88 53.87
CA ALA A 276 79.60 37.28 52.54
C ALA A 276 79.12 35.81 52.61
N LEU A 277 79.64 35.04 53.57
CA LEU A 277 79.22 33.65 53.78
C LEU A 277 77.75 33.57 54.25
N ALA A 278 77.32 34.48 55.12
CA ALA A 278 75.92 34.61 55.53
C ALA A 278 74.99 34.98 54.36
N HIS A 279 75.41 35.93 53.50
CA HIS A 279 74.68 36.31 52.29
C HIS A 279 74.52 35.13 51.32
N TRP A 280 75.60 34.39 51.04
CA TRP A 280 75.53 33.23 50.14
C TRP A 280 74.69 32.09 50.72
N ARG A 281 74.74 31.87 52.05
CA ARG A 281 73.87 30.90 52.71
C ARG A 281 72.39 31.26 52.59
N THR A 282 72.04 32.53 52.82
CA THR A 282 70.66 33.00 52.64
C THR A 282 70.22 32.89 51.19
N LYS A 283 71.08 33.27 50.23
CA LYS A 283 70.77 33.20 48.80
C LYS A 283 70.59 31.77 48.28
N ILE A 284 71.38 30.81 48.78
CA ILE A 284 71.20 29.38 48.47
C ILE A 284 69.87 28.87 49.05
N ALA A 285 69.55 29.25 50.29
CA ALA A 285 68.30 28.84 50.95
C ALA A 285 67.06 29.41 50.25
N THR A 286 67.07 30.69 49.86
CA THR A 286 65.95 31.30 49.12
C THR A 286 65.80 30.67 47.74
N ASN A 287 66.90 30.46 47.01
CA ASN A 287 66.85 29.81 45.70
C ASN A 287 66.29 28.37 45.81
N SER A 288 66.74 27.58 46.79
CA SER A 288 66.21 26.23 47.04
C SER A 288 64.70 26.25 47.30
N LYS A 289 64.23 27.20 48.11
CA LYS A 289 62.81 27.37 48.42
C LYS A 289 62.00 27.74 47.17
N ASP A 290 62.48 28.70 46.38
CA ASP A 290 61.82 29.11 45.15
C ASP A 290 61.76 27.96 44.12
N TRP A 291 62.82 27.15 44.02
CA TRP A 291 62.80 25.95 43.18
C TRP A 291 61.81 24.91 43.67
N GLU A 292 61.75 24.64 44.97
CA GLU A 292 60.78 23.71 45.55
C GLU A 292 59.34 24.17 45.33
N GLU A 293 59.05 25.46 45.49
CA GLU A 293 57.73 26.04 45.26
C GLU A 293 57.31 25.95 43.79
N ARG A 294 58.18 26.37 42.86
CA ARG A 294 57.92 26.25 41.41
C ARG A 294 57.72 24.79 40.99
N ASN A 295 58.58 23.89 41.44
CA ASN A 295 58.50 22.49 41.05
C ASN A 295 57.27 21.79 41.66
N ARG A 296 56.84 22.21 42.86
CA ARG A 296 55.59 21.76 43.48
C ARG A 296 54.36 22.26 42.70
N ALA A 297 54.33 23.53 42.30
CA ALA A 297 53.25 24.08 41.49
C ALA A 297 53.12 23.34 40.14
N LEU A 298 54.22 23.16 39.43
CA LEU A 298 54.24 22.43 38.15
C LEU A 298 53.80 20.96 38.29
N ARG A 299 54.18 20.28 39.37
CA ARG A 299 53.70 18.91 39.66
C ARG A 299 52.21 18.87 39.93
N ASN A 300 51.69 19.83 40.70
CA ASN A 300 50.27 19.92 40.98
C ASN A 300 49.46 20.16 39.70
N GLU A 301 49.90 21.08 38.84
CA GLU A 301 49.26 21.34 37.54
C GLU A 301 49.30 20.11 36.64
N LYS A 302 50.44 19.42 36.56
CA LYS A 302 50.57 18.16 35.82
C LYS A 302 49.59 17.11 36.33
N ASP A 303 49.46 16.95 37.64
CA ASP A 303 48.55 15.96 38.22
C ASP A 303 47.08 16.31 37.99
N ILE A 304 46.72 17.59 38.06
CA ILE A 304 45.38 18.09 37.72
C ILE A 304 45.08 17.79 36.24
N MET A 305 45.98 18.14 35.33
CA MET A 305 45.84 17.85 33.90
C MET A 305 45.76 16.36 33.62
N SER A 306 46.53 15.53 34.35
CA SER A 306 46.47 14.08 34.23
C SER A 306 45.10 13.52 34.66
N LYS A 307 44.52 14.05 35.75
CA LYS A 307 43.16 13.69 36.18
C LYS A 307 42.11 14.11 35.15
N HIS A 308 42.20 15.32 34.59
CA HIS A 308 41.31 15.75 33.51
C HIS A 308 41.42 14.85 32.28
N TYR A 309 42.64 14.47 31.89
CA TYR A 309 42.87 13.54 30.79
C TYR A 309 42.26 12.16 31.07
N GLN A 310 42.42 11.61 32.28
CA GLN A 310 41.82 10.33 32.66
C GLN A 310 40.29 10.40 32.67
N ALA A 311 39.71 11.49 33.18
CA ALA A 311 38.26 11.71 33.16
C ALA A 311 37.73 11.79 31.73
N LEU A 312 38.39 12.57 30.86
CA LEU A 312 38.03 12.72 29.46
C LEU A 312 38.15 11.39 28.70
N LYS A 313 39.25 10.66 28.90
CA LYS A 313 39.43 9.31 28.34
C LYS A 313 38.32 8.37 28.81
N GLY A 314 37.97 8.39 30.09
CA GLY A 314 36.86 7.62 30.64
C GLY A 314 35.49 8.02 30.06
N THR A 315 35.26 9.29 29.74
CA THR A 315 34.03 9.70 29.02
C THR A 315 34.04 9.26 27.56
N MET A 316 35.20 9.33 26.88
CA MET A 316 35.35 8.88 25.49
C MET A 316 35.12 7.37 25.38
N ASP A 317 35.70 6.57 26.27
CA ASP A 317 35.54 5.12 26.27
C ASP A 317 34.08 4.72 26.54
N ARG A 318 33.40 5.40 27.48
CA ARG A 318 31.96 5.21 27.74
C ARG A 318 31.08 5.59 26.55
N PHE A 319 31.41 6.68 25.85
CA PHE A 319 30.70 7.06 24.64
C PHE A 319 30.89 6.02 23.54
N ARG A 320 32.13 5.55 23.32
CA ARG A 320 32.43 4.50 22.32
C ARG A 320 31.72 3.19 22.64
N SER A 321 31.68 2.77 23.92
CA SER A 321 30.94 1.56 24.32
C SER A 321 29.45 1.72 24.09
N ALA A 322 28.85 2.86 24.47
CA ALA A 322 27.43 3.12 24.26
C ALA A 322 27.05 3.14 22.77
N GLN A 323 27.89 3.71 21.90
CA GLN A 323 27.67 3.69 20.46
C GLN A 323 27.82 2.27 19.88
N ALA A 324 28.79 1.49 20.36
CA ALA A 324 28.95 0.10 19.95
C ALA A 324 27.73 -0.76 20.36
N ASP A 325 27.22 -0.56 21.57
CA ASP A 325 26.00 -1.23 22.05
C ASP A 325 24.78 -0.79 21.24
N ARG A 326 24.62 0.51 20.97
CA ARG A 326 23.52 1.00 20.12
C ARG A 326 23.57 0.41 18.72
N LEU A 327 24.75 0.36 18.10
CA LEU A 327 24.93 -0.27 16.79
C LEU A 327 24.62 -1.77 16.82
N LYS A 328 25.04 -2.48 17.88
CA LYS A 328 24.72 -3.89 18.09
C LYS A 328 23.22 -4.10 18.22
N THR A 329 22.52 -3.30 19.04
CA THR A 329 21.06 -3.40 19.19
C THR A 329 20.33 -3.13 17.89
N LEU A 330 20.75 -2.10 17.14
CA LEU A 330 20.19 -1.79 15.82
C LEU A 330 20.37 -2.97 14.87
N SER A 331 21.60 -3.49 14.75
CA SER A 331 21.92 -4.62 13.87
C SER A 331 21.13 -5.90 14.21
N LEU A 332 20.99 -6.21 15.51
CA LEU A 332 20.16 -7.34 15.95
C LEU A 332 18.68 -7.11 15.65
N SER A 333 18.16 -5.91 15.89
CA SER A 333 16.75 -5.59 15.61
C SER A 333 16.44 -5.60 14.12
N SER A 334 17.35 -5.09 13.28
CA SER A 334 17.21 -5.14 11.83
C SER A 334 17.33 -6.56 11.30
N GLY A 335 18.27 -7.36 11.83
CA GLY A 335 18.42 -8.77 11.46
C GLY A 335 17.19 -9.59 11.83
N SER A 336 16.63 -9.39 13.02
CA SER A 336 15.39 -10.06 13.43
C SER A 336 14.17 -9.61 12.61
N ALA A 337 14.07 -8.32 12.28
CA ALA A 337 13.01 -7.84 11.39
C ALA A 337 13.15 -8.42 9.97
N GLU A 338 14.37 -8.53 9.46
CA GLU A 338 14.65 -9.12 8.15
C GLU A 338 14.30 -10.62 8.12
N GLU A 339 14.65 -11.36 9.18
CA GLU A 339 14.28 -12.78 9.32
C GLU A 339 12.77 -12.97 9.38
N ASN A 340 12.05 -12.19 10.20
CA ASN A 340 10.58 -12.23 10.26
C ASN A 340 9.92 -11.90 8.90
N LEU A 341 10.48 -10.96 8.14
CA LEU A 341 9.98 -10.62 6.81
C LEU A 341 10.25 -11.74 5.80
N LYS A 342 11.41 -12.40 5.88
CA LYS A 342 11.72 -13.58 5.06
C LYS A 342 10.78 -14.74 5.36
N GLU A 343 10.50 -15.04 6.64
CA GLU A 343 9.53 -16.07 7.01
C GLU A 343 8.13 -15.78 6.46
N LYS A 344 7.68 -14.52 6.53
CA LYS A 344 6.39 -14.11 5.93
C LYS A 344 6.40 -14.21 4.41
N GLN A 345 7.51 -13.87 3.76
CA GLN A 345 7.67 -14.02 2.32
C GLN A 345 7.62 -15.50 1.92
N ASP A 346 8.35 -16.37 2.62
CA ASP A 346 8.38 -17.81 2.35
C ASP A 346 6.98 -18.43 2.51
N LEU A 347 6.24 -18.03 3.55
CA LEU A 347 4.86 -18.46 3.75
C LEU A 347 3.94 -17.96 2.64
N ALA A 348 4.06 -16.70 2.22
CA ALA A 348 3.30 -16.16 1.09
C ALA A 348 3.63 -16.90 -0.23
N GLU A 349 4.90 -17.19 -0.48
CA GLU A 349 5.33 -17.98 -1.62
C GLU A 349 4.77 -19.41 -1.58
N GLN A 350 4.75 -20.05 -0.40
CA GLN A 350 4.15 -21.37 -0.24
C GLN A 350 2.64 -21.34 -0.54
N ILE A 351 1.92 -20.34 -0.04
CA ILE A 351 0.49 -20.15 -0.33
C ILE A 351 0.27 -19.97 -1.84
N LEU A 352 1.06 -19.12 -2.50
CA LEU A 352 0.95 -18.90 -3.94
C LEU A 352 1.26 -20.17 -4.76
N LYS A 353 2.33 -20.90 -4.40
CA LYS A 353 2.70 -22.17 -5.04
C LYS A 353 1.60 -23.22 -4.88
N LEU A 354 1.01 -23.34 -3.68
CA LEU A 354 -0.13 -24.22 -3.43
C LEU A 354 -1.37 -23.79 -4.21
N ALA A 355 -1.69 -22.50 -4.24
CA ALA A 355 -2.81 -21.97 -5.02
C ALA A 355 -2.64 -22.24 -6.53
N GLU A 356 -1.43 -22.08 -7.07
CA GLU A 356 -1.13 -22.41 -8.47
C GLU A 356 -1.27 -23.91 -8.75
N LEU A 357 -0.79 -24.76 -7.84
CA LEU A 357 -0.93 -26.22 -7.96
C LEU A 357 -2.40 -26.64 -7.92
N CYS A 358 -3.19 -26.12 -6.96
CA CYS A 358 -4.63 -26.36 -6.88
C CYS A 358 -5.35 -25.86 -8.14
N ARG A 359 -4.98 -24.68 -8.66
CA ARG A 359 -5.58 -24.11 -9.88
C ARG A 359 -5.38 -24.99 -11.12
N LYS A 360 -4.37 -25.85 -11.18
CA LYS A 360 -4.23 -26.81 -12.29
C LYS A 360 -5.41 -27.78 -12.37
N MET A 361 -5.94 -28.20 -11.21
CA MET A 361 -7.05 -29.15 -11.09
C MET A 361 -8.43 -28.52 -11.26
N GLU A 362 -8.53 -27.19 -11.26
CA GLU A 362 -9.78 -26.46 -11.49
C GLU A 362 -10.23 -26.56 -12.96
N THR A 363 -11.55 -26.62 -13.17
CA THR A 363 -12.15 -26.63 -14.52
C THR A 363 -12.02 -25.27 -15.21
N GLU A 364 -12.17 -25.20 -16.53
CA GLU A 364 -12.12 -23.92 -17.26
C GLU A 364 -13.20 -22.94 -16.79
N GLN A 365 -14.38 -23.44 -16.42
CA GLN A 365 -15.47 -22.62 -15.88
C GLN A 365 -15.06 -21.92 -14.57
N GLU A 366 -14.40 -22.64 -13.67
CA GLU A 366 -13.94 -22.10 -12.39
C GLU A 366 -12.71 -21.21 -12.53
N LYS A 367 -11.85 -21.46 -13.54
CA LYS A 367 -10.71 -20.59 -13.86
C LYS A 367 -11.14 -19.22 -14.39
N VAL A 368 -12.24 -19.17 -15.14
CA VAL A 368 -12.79 -17.94 -15.76
C VAL A 368 -13.74 -17.22 -14.81
N LEU A 369 -14.56 -17.96 -14.04
CA LEU A 369 -15.46 -17.41 -13.02
C LEU A 369 -15.23 -18.10 -11.65
N PRO A 370 -14.14 -17.74 -10.93
CA PRO A 370 -13.81 -18.35 -9.64
C PRO A 370 -14.83 -18.06 -8.53
N PHE A 371 -15.58 -16.97 -8.67
CA PHE A 371 -16.59 -16.52 -7.72
C PHE A 371 -17.93 -16.51 -8.43
N HIS A 372 -18.82 -17.45 -8.09
CA HIS A 372 -20.18 -17.45 -8.62
C HIS A 372 -20.99 -16.32 -7.95
N PRO A 373 -21.65 -15.45 -8.72
CA PRO A 373 -22.69 -14.60 -8.16
C PRO A 373 -23.75 -15.53 -7.61
N THR A 374 -24.00 -15.41 -6.33
CA THR A 374 -25.00 -16.24 -5.65
C THR A 374 -26.34 -15.82 -6.24
N SER A 375 -26.95 -16.65 -7.08
CA SER A 375 -28.33 -16.47 -7.56
C SER A 375 -29.33 -16.89 -6.47
N ILE A 376 -29.00 -16.59 -5.22
CA ILE A 376 -29.86 -16.74 -4.05
C ILE A 376 -29.74 -15.39 -3.36
N PRO A 377 -30.78 -14.53 -3.41
CA PRO A 377 -30.79 -13.36 -2.56
C PRO A 377 -30.69 -13.88 -1.12
N GLU A 378 -29.70 -13.38 -0.37
CA GLU A 378 -29.71 -13.49 1.09
C GLU A 378 -31.11 -13.07 1.55
N SER A 379 -31.89 -14.07 1.99
CA SER A 379 -33.06 -13.82 2.80
C SER A 379 -32.48 -13.24 4.07
N THR A 380 -32.69 -11.94 4.22
CA THR A 380 -32.53 -11.21 5.46
C THR A 380 -33.60 -11.71 6.43
N ASP A 381 -33.42 -12.93 6.92
CA ASP A 381 -34.13 -13.47 8.08
C ASP A 381 -33.29 -13.19 9.33
N ASP A 382 -33.10 -11.90 9.63
CA ASP A 382 -32.66 -11.41 10.94
C ASP A 382 -33.68 -10.36 11.42
N GLU A 383 -34.94 -10.78 11.52
CA GLU A 383 -35.86 -10.17 12.47
C GLU A 383 -35.93 -11.01 13.75
N GLN A 384 -35.80 -10.31 14.88
CA GLN A 384 -36.02 -10.73 16.26
C GLN A 384 -34.80 -11.25 17.04
N THR A 385 -34.08 -10.31 17.65
CA THR A 385 -33.90 -10.30 19.12
C THR A 385 -33.50 -8.89 19.59
N LYS A 386 -34.50 -8.00 19.71
CA LYS A 386 -34.40 -6.88 20.66
C LYS A 386 -34.51 -7.45 22.07
N GLY A 387 -33.37 -7.64 22.73
CA GLY A 387 -33.27 -7.90 24.15
C GLY A 387 -32.46 -6.80 24.81
N GLU A 388 -33.14 -5.95 25.58
CA GLU A 388 -32.55 -4.92 26.44
C GLU A 388 -31.70 -5.52 27.57
N LYS A 389 -30.79 -4.66 28.09
CA LYS A 389 -29.89 -4.75 29.26
C LYS A 389 -28.42 -4.97 28.86
N SER A 390 -27.44 -4.21 29.33
CA SER A 390 -27.39 -3.11 30.31
C SER A 390 -26.02 -2.43 30.20
N ASP A 391 -25.98 -1.13 30.46
CA ASP A 391 -24.78 -0.31 30.63
C ASP A 391 -23.75 -0.91 31.59
N SER A 392 -22.47 -0.82 31.23
CA SER A 392 -21.34 -0.61 32.14
C SER A 392 -19.99 -0.48 31.38
N ALA A 393 -19.55 0.76 31.17
CA ALA A 393 -18.17 1.32 31.20
C ALA A 393 -17.01 0.47 30.63
N THR A 394 -16.09 0.96 29.78
CA THR A 394 -15.30 2.21 29.89
C THR A 394 -14.52 2.45 28.58
N ALA A 395 -14.27 3.71 28.27
CA ALA A 395 -13.67 4.26 27.05
C ALA A 395 -12.19 3.91 26.78
N VAL A 396 -11.82 3.85 25.48
CA VAL A 396 -10.69 4.62 24.91
C VAL A 396 -10.83 4.78 23.38
N ASP A 397 -11.10 6.02 22.97
CA ASP A 397 -10.60 6.77 21.81
C ASP A 397 -10.09 6.01 20.56
N ALA A 398 -10.81 6.15 19.44
CA ALA A 398 -10.26 6.10 18.09
C ALA A 398 -11.20 6.79 17.07
N SER A 399 -11.03 8.11 16.94
CA SER A 399 -11.09 8.89 15.69
C SER A 399 -11.93 8.33 14.54
N GLU A 400 -13.15 8.87 14.38
CA GLU A 400 -13.88 8.92 13.11
C GLU A 400 -13.04 9.59 12.02
N VAL A 401 -12.87 8.92 10.86
CA VAL A 401 -12.55 9.60 9.61
C VAL A 401 -13.44 9.09 8.49
N SER A 402 -14.44 9.92 8.19
CA SER A 402 -15.21 10.07 6.97
C SER A 402 -14.61 9.40 5.71
N ALA A 403 -15.26 8.31 5.28
CA ALA A 403 -15.02 7.65 4.01
C ALA A 403 -15.58 8.49 2.84
N GLY A 404 -14.68 9.21 2.18
CA GLY A 404 -14.88 9.74 0.84
C GLY A 404 -13.72 9.29 -0.04
N ASN A 405 -14.07 8.65 -1.17
CA ASN A 405 -13.32 8.54 -2.43
C ASN A 405 -12.90 7.14 -2.85
N SER A 406 -13.25 6.86 -4.11
CA SER A 406 -12.72 5.83 -5.01
C SER A 406 -11.24 5.56 -4.80
N ALA A 407 -10.92 4.54 -4.00
CA ALA A 407 -9.57 4.02 -3.89
C ALA A 407 -9.34 3.07 -5.08
N LYS A 408 -8.32 3.36 -5.91
CA LYS A 408 -7.59 2.28 -6.58
C LYS A 408 -7.35 1.21 -5.53
N LYS A 409 -7.77 -0.04 -5.80
CA LYS A 409 -7.53 -1.19 -4.90
C LYS A 409 -6.11 -1.05 -4.35
N PRO A 410 -5.91 -0.89 -3.04
CA PRO A 410 -4.57 -0.85 -2.50
C PRO A 410 -3.90 -2.16 -2.91
N THR A 411 -2.88 -2.07 -3.77
CA THR A 411 -2.19 -3.24 -4.30
C THR A 411 -1.59 -4.09 -3.18
N HIS A 412 -1.30 -3.45 -2.04
CA HIS A 412 -0.89 -4.08 -0.79
C HIS A 412 -1.56 -3.36 0.38
N SER A 413 -2.41 -4.08 1.13
CA SER A 413 -3.07 -3.60 2.35
C SER A 413 -2.98 -4.70 3.40
N SER A 414 -2.76 -4.33 4.66
CA SER A 414 -2.82 -5.27 5.80
C SER A 414 -4.25 -5.72 6.13
N TYR A 415 -5.25 -5.06 5.54
CA TYR A 415 -6.66 -5.35 5.71
C TYR A 415 -7.31 -5.66 4.36
N GLY A 416 -8.16 -6.68 4.31
CA GLY A 416 -9.03 -7.04 3.21
C GLY A 416 -10.12 -6.01 3.02
N VAL A 417 -10.41 -5.73 1.74
CA VAL A 417 -11.32 -4.67 1.31
C VAL A 417 -12.32 -5.28 0.34
N ASP A 418 -13.60 -4.95 0.53
CA ASP A 418 -14.68 -5.38 -0.35
C ASP A 418 -14.60 -4.73 -1.74
N GLU A 419 -15.42 -5.23 -2.67
CA GLU A 419 -15.57 -4.64 -4.02
C GLU A 419 -15.92 -3.15 -4.02
N GLN A 420 -16.46 -2.65 -2.91
CA GLN A 420 -16.88 -1.26 -2.70
C GLN A 420 -15.86 -0.43 -1.90
N GLY A 421 -14.67 -0.97 -1.60
CA GLY A 421 -13.64 -0.22 -0.89
C GLY A 421 -13.80 -0.17 0.64
N ARG A 422 -14.74 -0.93 1.20
CA ARG A 422 -14.98 -1.02 2.66
C ARG A 422 -14.07 -2.07 3.30
N ILE A 423 -13.57 -1.79 4.50
CA ILE A 423 -12.77 -2.74 5.27
C ILE A 423 -13.67 -3.91 5.65
N VAL A 424 -13.24 -5.12 5.27
CA VAL A 424 -13.93 -6.36 5.62
C VAL A 424 -13.46 -6.79 7.00
N GLU A 425 -14.36 -7.33 7.81
CA GLU A 425 -13.99 -7.89 9.11
C GLU A 425 -13.15 -9.17 8.90
N GLU A 426 -12.21 -9.44 9.80
CA GLU A 426 -11.25 -10.56 9.65
C GLU A 426 -11.95 -11.93 9.48
N TRP A 427 -13.12 -12.09 10.11
CA TRP A 427 -13.96 -13.28 9.99
C TRP A 427 -14.49 -13.52 8.57
N ASP A 428 -14.67 -12.46 7.80
CA ASP A 428 -15.31 -12.50 6.47
C ASP A 428 -14.31 -12.55 5.30
N TYR A 429 -13.00 -12.43 5.55
CA TYR A 429 -11.96 -12.44 4.50
C TYR A 429 -11.99 -13.67 3.60
N LEU A 430 -12.34 -14.81 4.16
CA LEU A 430 -12.28 -16.10 3.48
C LEU A 430 -13.63 -16.53 2.89
N ASN A 431 -14.69 -15.72 3.01
CA ASN A 431 -16.05 -16.09 2.56
C ASN A 431 -16.08 -16.46 1.06
N ARG A 432 -15.34 -15.75 0.21
CA ARG A 432 -15.24 -16.07 -1.22
C ARG A 432 -14.48 -17.38 -1.47
N PHE A 433 -13.44 -17.65 -0.69
CA PHE A 433 -12.71 -18.91 -0.75
C PHE A 433 -13.61 -20.08 -0.34
N PHE A 434 -14.35 -19.94 0.77
CA PHE A 434 -15.29 -20.97 1.23
C PHE A 434 -16.43 -21.21 0.25
N LYS A 435 -16.96 -20.17 -0.40
CA LYS A 435 -17.96 -20.33 -1.48
C LYS A 435 -17.41 -21.20 -2.63
N ARG A 436 -16.15 -20.97 -3.04
CA ARG A 436 -15.48 -21.78 -4.06
C ARG A 436 -15.23 -23.22 -3.60
N TYR A 437 -14.76 -23.39 -2.36
CA TYR A 437 -14.54 -24.70 -1.76
C TYR A 437 -15.84 -25.53 -1.67
N ASN A 438 -16.93 -24.90 -1.22
CA ASN A 438 -18.23 -25.57 -1.08
C ASN A 438 -18.81 -25.99 -2.43
N LYS A 439 -18.57 -25.22 -3.50
CA LYS A 439 -18.99 -25.61 -4.85
C LYS A 439 -18.29 -26.89 -5.29
N VAL A 440 -16.96 -26.94 -5.16
CA VAL A 440 -16.18 -28.15 -5.52
C VAL A 440 -16.63 -29.34 -4.69
N ASN A 441 -16.93 -29.15 -3.40
CA ASN A 441 -17.45 -30.21 -2.53
C ASN A 441 -18.83 -30.72 -3.00
N ILE A 442 -19.73 -29.83 -3.45
CA ILE A 442 -21.02 -30.23 -4.04
C ILE A 442 -20.80 -31.05 -5.33
N ASP A 443 -19.87 -30.62 -6.18
CA ASP A 443 -19.54 -31.31 -7.42
C ASP A 443 -18.91 -32.69 -7.15
N GLU A 444 -18.03 -32.81 -6.15
CA GLU A 444 -17.45 -34.07 -5.69
C GLU A 444 -18.57 -35.04 -5.23
N ILE A 445 -19.49 -34.58 -4.38
CA ILE A 445 -20.64 -35.38 -3.92
C ILE A 445 -21.53 -35.81 -5.10
N ALA A 446 -21.71 -34.96 -6.11
CA ALA A 446 -22.49 -35.29 -7.29
C ALA A 446 -21.79 -36.38 -8.14
N ILE A 447 -20.48 -36.27 -8.32
CA ILE A 447 -19.67 -37.27 -9.02
C ILE A 447 -19.71 -38.61 -8.28
N ASP A 448 -19.57 -38.62 -6.96
CA ASP A 448 -19.62 -39.84 -6.16
C ASP A 448 -20.99 -40.52 -6.27
N LYS A 449 -22.09 -39.76 -6.24
CA LYS A 449 -23.44 -40.32 -6.46
C LYS A 449 -23.60 -40.96 -7.83
N GLU A 450 -23.09 -40.32 -8.88
CA GLU A 450 -23.19 -40.88 -10.23
C GLU A 450 -22.26 -42.10 -10.40
N LYS A 451 -21.08 -42.08 -9.78
CA LYS A 451 -20.18 -43.23 -9.72
C LYS A 451 -20.82 -44.41 -8.99
N ASP A 452 -21.49 -44.19 -7.86
CA ASP A 452 -22.22 -45.22 -7.12
C ASP A 452 -23.38 -45.80 -7.95
N ARG A 453 -24.11 -44.92 -8.65
CA ARG A 453 -25.17 -45.35 -9.57
C ARG A 453 -24.62 -46.21 -10.71
N LEU A 454 -23.58 -45.75 -11.40
CA LEU A 454 -22.92 -46.50 -12.47
C LEU A 454 -22.29 -47.80 -11.95
N GLY A 455 -21.79 -47.80 -10.72
CA GLY A 455 -21.30 -49.00 -10.02
C GLY A 455 -22.40 -50.04 -9.87
N LYS A 456 -23.56 -49.65 -9.32
CA LYS A 456 -24.73 -50.51 -9.20
C LYS A 456 -25.24 -51.00 -10.56
N GLU A 457 -25.35 -50.12 -11.54
CA GLU A 457 -25.75 -50.50 -12.90
C GLU A 457 -24.76 -51.50 -13.52
N ASN A 458 -23.45 -51.33 -13.31
CA ASN A 458 -22.43 -52.27 -13.81
C ASN A 458 -22.48 -53.61 -13.05
N GLU A 459 -22.68 -53.60 -11.74
CA GLU A 459 -22.92 -54.82 -10.95
C GLU A 459 -24.15 -55.57 -11.44
N ASP A 460 -25.26 -54.88 -11.67
CA ASP A 460 -26.49 -55.44 -12.23
C ASP A 460 -26.27 -56.01 -13.63
N LEU A 461 -25.58 -55.28 -14.52
CA LEU A 461 -25.25 -55.74 -15.86
C LEU A 461 -24.33 -56.96 -15.83
N ARG A 462 -23.34 -57.00 -14.94
CA ARG A 462 -22.47 -58.17 -14.73
C ARG A 462 -23.25 -59.35 -14.20
N ALA A 463 -24.21 -59.13 -13.29
CA ALA A 463 -25.09 -60.17 -12.76
C ALA A 463 -26.01 -60.73 -13.86
N ILE A 464 -26.59 -59.87 -14.71
CA ILE A 464 -27.41 -60.26 -15.86
C ILE A 464 -26.58 -61.01 -16.90
N LEU A 465 -25.36 -60.54 -17.20
CA LEU A 465 -24.46 -61.19 -18.14
C LEU A 465 -24.03 -62.57 -17.61
N LYS A 466 -23.69 -62.67 -16.32
CA LYS A 466 -23.42 -63.95 -15.65
C LYS A 466 -24.63 -64.88 -15.76
N GLN A 467 -25.83 -64.40 -15.45
CA GLN A 467 -27.06 -65.17 -15.60
C GLN A 467 -27.30 -65.63 -17.05
N TYR A 468 -26.98 -64.81 -18.05
CA TYR A 468 -27.11 -65.16 -19.46
C TYR A 468 -26.07 -66.22 -19.88
N LEU A 469 -24.81 -66.07 -19.46
CA LEU A 469 -23.75 -67.05 -19.71
C LEU A 469 -24.04 -68.38 -19.02
N ASP A 470 -24.54 -68.35 -17.78
CA ASP A 470 -25.04 -69.50 -17.04
C ASP A 470 -26.30 -70.12 -17.72
N GLY A 471 -27.06 -69.34 -18.49
CA GLY A 471 -28.18 -69.85 -19.29
C GLY A 471 -27.77 -70.53 -20.60
N VAL A 472 -26.58 -70.22 -21.13
CA VAL A 472 -26.04 -70.74 -22.40
C VAL A 472 -25.01 -71.86 -22.18
N SER A 473 -24.25 -71.78 -21.08
CA SER A 473 -23.28 -72.78 -20.66
C SER A 473 -23.90 -73.77 -19.67
N VAL A 474 -23.51 -75.04 -19.72
CA VAL A 474 -23.96 -76.05 -18.75
C VAL A 474 -22.95 -76.09 -17.60
N ASN A 475 -23.23 -75.33 -16.54
CA ASN A 475 -22.37 -75.21 -15.36
C ASN A 475 -23.02 -75.84 -14.11
N GLU A 476 -22.22 -76.26 -13.12
CA GLU A 476 -22.71 -76.97 -11.92
C GLU A 476 -23.73 -76.15 -11.11
N ASP A 477 -23.51 -74.84 -11.01
CA ASP A 477 -24.42 -73.87 -10.36
C ASP A 477 -25.80 -73.78 -11.05
N VAL A 478 -25.85 -74.03 -12.37
CA VAL A 478 -27.08 -73.98 -13.19
C VAL A 478 -27.93 -75.22 -12.94
N ILE A 479 -27.29 -76.38 -12.75
CA ILE A 479 -27.94 -77.65 -12.46
C ILE A 479 -28.48 -77.65 -11.02
N ASN A 480 -27.76 -77.04 -10.08
CA ASN A 480 -28.15 -76.90 -8.69
C ASN A 480 -29.25 -75.86 -8.43
N ASN A 481 -29.51 -74.95 -9.38
CA ASN A 481 -30.62 -74.00 -9.29
C ASN A 481 -31.96 -74.73 -9.57
N PRO A 482 -32.89 -74.82 -8.60
CA PRO A 482 -34.13 -75.61 -8.71
C PRO A 482 -35.17 -75.00 -9.69
N ALA A 483 -34.90 -73.84 -10.26
CA ALA A 483 -35.73 -73.15 -11.25
C ALA A 483 -34.96 -72.91 -12.56
N ASN A 484 -34.32 -73.95 -13.08
CA ASN A 484 -33.60 -73.96 -14.36
C ASN A 484 -34.45 -74.57 -15.51
N PRO A 485 -34.16 -74.24 -16.78
CA PRO A 485 -34.84 -74.82 -17.94
C PRO A 485 -34.27 -76.19 -18.37
N LEU A 486 -33.08 -76.57 -17.90
CA LEU A 486 -32.39 -77.82 -18.25
C LEU A 486 -33.01 -79.07 -17.58
N MET A 487 -33.51 -78.98 -16.35
CA MET A 487 -34.22 -80.07 -15.65
C MET A 487 -35.45 -79.55 -14.89
N ILE A 488 -36.64 -79.70 -15.47
CA ILE A 488 -37.89 -79.21 -14.86
C ILE A 488 -38.47 -80.30 -13.93
N VAL A 489 -38.40 -80.05 -12.62
CA VAL A 489 -39.00 -80.91 -11.59
C VAL A 489 -40.19 -80.22 -10.92
N ASN A 490 -41.33 -80.91 -10.81
CA ASN A 490 -42.55 -80.45 -10.11
C ASN A 490 -43.08 -79.07 -10.53
N HIS A 491 -43.06 -78.77 -11.84
CA HIS A 491 -43.55 -77.50 -12.40
C HIS A 491 -42.94 -76.21 -11.79
N ARG A 492 -41.81 -76.31 -11.07
CA ARG A 492 -41.25 -75.20 -10.30
C ARG A 492 -40.88 -74.00 -11.17
N LEU A 493 -40.33 -74.24 -12.36
CA LEU A 493 -40.03 -73.20 -13.34
C LEU A 493 -41.28 -72.44 -13.82
N GLN A 494 -42.40 -73.13 -14.06
CA GLN A 494 -43.63 -72.46 -14.50
C GLN A 494 -44.25 -71.61 -13.36
N HIS A 495 -44.13 -72.05 -12.11
CA HIS A 495 -44.56 -71.28 -10.95
C HIS A 495 -43.70 -70.02 -10.72
N THR A 496 -42.37 -70.12 -10.83
CA THR A 496 -41.47 -68.96 -10.69
C THR A 496 -41.63 -67.95 -11.81
N LEU A 497 -41.81 -68.39 -13.07
CA LEU A 497 -42.12 -67.50 -14.20
C LEU A 497 -43.47 -66.80 -14.05
N LYS A 498 -44.52 -67.52 -13.60
CA LYS A 498 -45.85 -66.94 -13.35
C LYS A 498 -45.82 -65.94 -12.19
N ALA A 499 -45.05 -66.20 -11.13
CA ALA A 499 -44.83 -65.27 -10.03
C ALA A 499 -44.06 -64.01 -10.47
N ARG A 500 -42.98 -64.17 -11.25
CA ARG A 500 -42.19 -63.05 -11.80
C ARG A 500 -43.02 -62.19 -12.78
N ASN A 501 -43.86 -62.81 -13.61
CA ASN A 501 -44.78 -62.09 -14.49
C ASN A 501 -45.87 -61.33 -13.73
N ARG A 502 -46.39 -61.87 -12.62
CA ARG A 502 -47.32 -61.14 -11.73
C ARG A 502 -46.64 -59.94 -11.07
N GLN A 503 -45.40 -60.09 -10.58
CA GLN A 503 -44.62 -58.99 -10.00
C GLN A 503 -44.33 -57.89 -11.02
N LYS A 504 -43.87 -58.23 -12.24
CA LYS A 504 -43.64 -57.24 -13.30
C LYS A 504 -44.92 -56.54 -13.75
N GLY A 505 -46.05 -57.27 -13.78
CA GLY A 505 -47.37 -56.69 -14.09
C GLY A 505 -47.88 -55.70 -13.03
N ALA A 506 -47.64 -55.97 -11.75
CA ALA A 506 -48.04 -55.08 -10.65
C ALA A 506 -47.25 -53.74 -10.61
N VAL A 507 -45.97 -53.76 -10.99
CA VAL A 507 -45.13 -52.55 -11.10
C VAL A 507 -45.56 -51.66 -12.28
N ALA A 508 -46.04 -52.25 -13.37
CA ALA A 508 -46.51 -51.50 -14.54
C ALA A 508 -47.88 -50.81 -14.34
N SER A 509 -48.74 -51.33 -13.44
CA SER A 509 -50.08 -50.77 -13.18
C SER A 509 -50.11 -49.67 -12.11
N GLY A 510 -49.03 -49.44 -11.35
CA GLY A 510 -48.95 -48.43 -10.28
C GLY A 510 -48.43 -47.04 -10.71
N GLY A 511 -48.19 -46.82 -12.00
CA GLY A 511 -47.48 -45.64 -12.52
C GLY A 511 -48.33 -44.43 -12.93
N GLN A 512 -49.56 -44.28 -12.44
CA GLN A 512 -50.36 -43.06 -12.66
C GLN A 512 -50.99 -42.56 -11.37
N GLY A 513 -50.46 -41.43 -10.87
CA GLY A 513 -51.13 -40.56 -9.89
C GLY A 513 -50.49 -40.51 -8.51
N SER A 514 -49.56 -39.55 -8.31
CA SER A 514 -49.46 -38.74 -7.08
C SER A 514 -48.19 -37.87 -7.15
N GLY A 515 -48.35 -36.65 -7.69
CA GLY A 515 -47.50 -35.54 -7.29
C GLY A 515 -48.01 -35.02 -5.94
N GLY A 516 -47.13 -34.96 -4.94
CA GLY A 516 -47.46 -34.45 -3.61
C GLY A 516 -46.19 -34.37 -2.77
N ALA A 517 -45.75 -33.14 -2.53
CA ALA A 517 -44.59 -32.80 -1.71
C ALA A 517 -44.70 -33.39 -0.29
N GLY A 518 -43.57 -33.88 0.22
CA GLY A 518 -43.43 -34.41 1.57
C GLY A 518 -41.95 -34.51 1.92
N GLN A 519 -41.37 -33.36 2.26
CA GLN A 519 -40.04 -33.21 2.82
C GLN A 519 -40.02 -33.90 4.19
N LEU A 520 -39.36 -35.05 4.29
CA LEU A 520 -39.06 -35.71 5.56
C LEU A 520 -37.59 -35.45 5.89
N VAL A 521 -37.40 -34.56 6.85
CA VAL A 521 -36.15 -34.30 7.56
C VAL A 521 -35.84 -35.53 8.41
N GLU A 522 -34.77 -36.26 8.07
CA GLU A 522 -34.20 -37.27 8.96
C GLU A 522 -33.19 -36.59 9.90
N VAL A 523 -33.65 -36.36 11.14
CA VAL A 523 -32.81 -35.99 12.28
C VAL A 523 -32.05 -37.24 12.71
N ASN A 524 -30.74 -37.27 12.44
CA ASN A 524 -29.86 -38.34 12.90
C ASN A 524 -29.39 -38.05 14.33
N ALA A 525 -30.17 -38.47 15.33
CA ALA A 525 -29.75 -38.48 16.72
C ALA A 525 -28.99 -39.78 17.01
N ARG A 526 -27.66 -39.74 16.95
CA ARG A 526 -26.81 -40.76 17.58
C ARG A 526 -26.54 -40.35 19.03
N GLN A 527 -27.28 -40.97 19.94
CA GLN A 527 -26.94 -41.05 21.35
C GLN A 527 -25.67 -41.90 21.50
N GLY A 528 -24.66 -41.33 22.15
CA GLY A 528 -23.59 -42.08 22.76
C GLY A 528 -24.09 -42.79 24.02
N GLN A 529 -23.78 -44.07 24.13
CA GLN A 529 -23.69 -44.78 25.40
C GLN A 529 -22.40 -45.61 25.39
N HIS A 530 -21.54 -45.22 26.34
CA HIS A 530 -20.29 -45.81 26.81
C HIS A 530 -19.04 -45.78 25.93
#